data_AF-A0A0Q4FA08-F1
#
_entry.id   AF-A0A0Q4FA08-F1
#
_cell.length_a   1.000
_cell.length_b   1.000
_cell.length_c   1.000
_cell.angle_alpha   90.00
_cell.angle_beta   90.00
_cell.angle_gamma   90.00
#
_symmetry.space_group_name_H-M   'P 1'
#
loop_
_entity.id
_entity.type
_entity.pdbx_description
1 polymer ?
#
loop_
_entity_poly.entity_id
_entity_poly.type
_entity_poly.pdbx_seq_one_letter_code
_entity_poly.pdbx_strand_id
1 'polypeptide(L)'
;MTAALLALLLAVQPSAGLEQRRATILQFEIRLAAGLSPAEQAAATEVFAADTRTIRRCADAVAIAARYKEQRRFSGSITQRRNAAFAAIPIELRRELDKVPTGHATRVFGSADVRRVLIACSVPQVPAARPGMV
;
A
#
# COMPACT_ATOMS: atom_id res chain seq x y z
N MET A 1 26.51 34.13 40.67
CA MET A 1 26.39 34.62 39.29
C MET A 1 26.34 33.40 38.38
N THR A 2 25.26 33.29 37.56
CA THR A 2 25.14 32.56 36.28
C THR A 2 25.62 31.09 36.23
N ALA A 3 24.74 30.08 36.33
CA ALA A 3 23.78 29.59 35.31
C ALA A 3 24.44 29.18 33.98
N ALA A 4 24.43 27.88 33.67
CA ALA A 4 24.36 27.38 32.29
C ALA A 4 23.84 25.94 32.29
N LEU A 5 22.53 25.81 32.09
CA LEU A 5 21.87 24.57 31.68
C LEU A 5 22.48 24.10 30.34
N LEU A 6 23.00 22.87 30.30
CA LEU A 6 23.27 22.17 29.05
C LEU A 6 21.93 21.65 28.49
N ALA A 7 21.37 22.40 27.55
CA ALA A 7 20.15 22.03 26.83
C ALA A 7 20.42 20.86 25.88
N LEU A 8 19.66 19.77 26.05
CA LEU A 8 19.50 18.72 25.06
C LEU A 8 18.86 19.29 23.79
N LEU A 9 19.66 19.52 22.76
CA LEU A 9 19.15 19.66 21.39
C LEU A 9 18.90 18.26 20.83
N LEU A 10 17.72 17.72 21.14
CA LEU A 10 17.09 16.66 20.36
C LEU A 10 16.91 17.21 18.94
N ALA A 11 17.79 16.80 18.03
CA ALA A 11 17.61 17.03 16.61
C ALA A 11 16.35 16.30 16.14
N VAL A 12 15.22 16.99 16.15
CA VAL A 12 14.02 16.61 15.41
C VAL A 12 14.37 16.77 13.93
N GLN A 13 14.93 15.72 13.34
CA GLN A 13 15.10 15.63 11.89
C GLN A 13 13.70 15.69 11.27
N PRO A 14 13.37 16.72 10.47
CA PRO A 14 12.03 16.87 9.94
C PRO A 14 11.76 15.73 8.97
N SER A 15 10.52 15.27 8.96
CA SER A 15 9.94 14.22 8.11
C SER A 15 9.98 14.52 6.60
N ALA A 16 10.82 15.46 6.16
CA ALA A 16 10.99 15.91 4.78
C ALA A 16 11.33 14.77 3.80
N GLY A 17 12.05 13.75 4.27
CA GLY A 17 12.31 12.56 3.47
C GLY A 17 11.05 11.75 3.13
N LEU A 18 10.05 11.68 4.02
CA LEU A 18 8.79 10.96 3.79
C LEU A 18 7.85 11.71 2.86
N GLU A 19 7.78 13.05 2.98
CA GLU A 19 7.02 13.94 2.10
C GLU A 19 7.50 13.85 0.63
N GLN A 20 8.80 13.64 0.46
CA GLN A 20 9.42 13.59 -0.85
C GLN A 20 9.38 12.21 -1.51
N ARG A 21 9.21 11.11 -0.74
CA ARG A 21 9.17 9.74 -1.28
C ARG A 21 8.05 9.61 -2.33
N ARG A 22 8.41 9.16 -3.54
CA ARG A 22 7.48 8.88 -4.64
C ARG A 22 7.54 7.41 -5.02
N ALA A 23 6.39 6.78 -5.20
CA ALA A 23 6.31 5.38 -5.62
C ALA A 23 5.20 5.13 -6.64
N THR A 24 5.34 4.07 -7.42
CA THR A 24 4.22 3.48 -8.15
C THR A 24 3.48 2.55 -7.21
N ILE A 25 2.20 2.83 -6.97
CA ILE A 25 1.34 2.02 -6.11
C ILE A 25 0.28 1.35 -6.97
N LEU A 26 0.11 0.05 -6.78
CA LEU A 26 -0.98 -0.72 -7.35
C LEU A 26 -1.97 -1.07 -6.24
N GLN A 27 -3.24 -0.78 -6.47
CA GLN A 27 -4.35 -1.24 -5.65
C GLN A 27 -5.06 -2.37 -6.40
N PHE A 28 -5.17 -3.51 -5.74
CA PHE A 28 -6.00 -4.62 -6.21
C PHE A 28 -7.23 -4.70 -5.32
N GLU A 29 -8.41 -4.52 -5.93
CA GLU A 29 -9.70 -4.55 -5.28
C GLU A 29 -10.55 -5.71 -5.82
N ILE A 30 -11.29 -6.37 -4.94
CA ILE A 30 -12.41 -7.23 -5.30
C ILE A 30 -13.69 -6.74 -4.63
N ARG A 31 -14.82 -6.95 -5.31
CA ARG A 31 -16.16 -6.79 -4.75
C ARG A 31 -16.76 -8.16 -4.48
N LEU A 32 -17.33 -8.30 -3.30
CA LEU A 32 -18.08 -9.48 -2.89
C LEU A 32 -19.50 -9.42 -3.44
N ALA A 33 -20.13 -10.59 -3.59
CA ALA A 33 -21.53 -10.65 -3.97
C ALA A 33 -22.40 -10.02 -2.87
N ALA A 34 -23.50 -9.37 -3.28
CA ALA A 34 -24.48 -8.85 -2.35
C ALA A 34 -25.21 -10.02 -1.65
N GLY A 35 -25.59 -9.81 -0.39
CA GLY A 35 -26.40 -10.77 0.38
C GLY A 35 -25.63 -11.97 0.95
N LEU A 36 -24.30 -11.99 0.87
CA LEU A 36 -23.50 -13.01 1.55
C LEU A 36 -23.64 -12.89 3.08
N SER A 37 -23.80 -14.03 3.74
CA SER A 37 -23.74 -14.13 5.19
C SER A 37 -22.34 -13.73 5.73
N PRO A 38 -22.21 -13.38 7.02
CA PRO A 38 -20.90 -13.05 7.61
C PRO A 38 -19.85 -14.16 7.43
N ALA A 39 -20.27 -15.42 7.51
CA ALA A 39 -19.38 -16.57 7.33
C ALA A 39 -18.87 -16.68 5.88
N GLU A 40 -19.75 -16.47 4.89
CA GLU A 40 -19.36 -16.48 3.48
C GLU A 40 -18.46 -15.30 3.13
N GLN A 41 -18.72 -14.11 3.71
CA GLN A 41 -17.84 -12.96 3.56
C GLN A 41 -16.45 -13.24 4.16
N ALA A 42 -16.37 -13.90 5.31
CA ALA A 42 -15.11 -14.30 5.93
C ALA A 42 -14.35 -15.29 5.03
N ALA A 43 -15.01 -16.34 4.55
CA ALA A 43 -14.41 -17.31 3.64
C ALA A 43 -13.90 -16.66 2.33
N ALA A 44 -14.68 -15.74 1.75
CA ALA A 44 -14.25 -14.98 0.57
C ALA A 44 -13.03 -14.09 0.86
N THR A 45 -12.98 -13.50 2.06
CA THR A 45 -11.84 -12.70 2.51
C THR A 45 -10.59 -13.56 2.67
N GLU A 46 -10.71 -14.76 3.23
CA GLU A 46 -9.60 -15.69 3.41
C GLU A 46 -9.03 -16.17 2.07
N VAL A 47 -9.89 -16.49 1.11
CA VAL A 47 -9.48 -16.82 -0.27
C VAL A 47 -8.68 -15.67 -0.87
N PHE A 48 -9.21 -14.45 -0.81
CA PHE A 48 -8.53 -13.28 -1.34
C PHE A 48 -7.19 -13.02 -0.63
N ALA A 49 -7.15 -13.19 0.70
CA ALA A 49 -5.92 -13.06 1.48
C ALA A 49 -4.90 -14.14 1.12
N ALA A 50 -5.31 -15.39 0.94
CA ALA A 50 -4.42 -16.48 0.56
C ALA A 50 -3.81 -16.25 -0.83
N ASP A 51 -4.63 -15.85 -1.79
CA ASP A 51 -4.17 -15.56 -3.15
C ASP A 51 -3.23 -14.36 -3.18
N THR A 52 -3.60 -13.25 -2.52
CA THR A 52 -2.78 -12.03 -2.51
C THR A 52 -1.45 -12.20 -1.76
N ARG A 53 -1.36 -13.12 -0.79
CA ARG A 53 -0.08 -13.49 -0.15
C ARG A 53 0.94 -14.09 -1.11
N THR A 54 0.50 -14.66 -2.24
CA THR A 54 1.39 -15.22 -3.27
C THR A 54 2.05 -14.16 -4.14
N ILE A 55 1.59 -12.91 -4.08
CA ILE A 55 2.11 -11.81 -4.88
C ILE A 55 3.54 -11.49 -4.41
N ARG A 56 4.48 -11.57 -5.36
CA ARG A 56 5.90 -11.21 -5.18
C ARG A 56 6.32 -10.07 -6.11
N ARG A 57 5.56 -9.85 -7.17
CA ARG A 57 5.71 -8.72 -8.11
C ARG A 57 4.33 -8.20 -8.51
N CYS A 58 4.24 -6.93 -8.86
CA CYS A 58 2.97 -6.30 -9.23
C CYS A 58 2.23 -6.97 -10.40
N ALA A 59 2.97 -7.61 -11.32
CA ALA A 59 2.37 -8.36 -12.42
C ALA A 59 1.54 -9.58 -11.95
N ASP A 60 1.87 -10.16 -10.79
CA ASP A 60 1.13 -11.32 -10.25
C ASP A 60 -0.30 -10.92 -9.87
N ALA A 61 -0.51 -9.69 -9.41
CA ALA A 61 -1.85 -9.16 -9.13
C ALA A 61 -2.74 -9.19 -10.39
N VAL A 62 -2.17 -8.87 -11.55
CA VAL A 62 -2.86 -8.90 -12.85
C VAL A 62 -3.25 -10.33 -13.22
N ALA A 63 -2.36 -11.29 -13.01
CA ALA A 63 -2.64 -12.70 -13.27
C ALA A 63 -3.77 -13.24 -12.36
N ILE A 64 -3.76 -12.89 -11.07
CA ILE A 64 -4.82 -13.27 -10.13
C ILE A 64 -6.16 -12.64 -10.52
N ALA A 65 -6.17 -11.34 -10.87
CA ALA A 65 -7.39 -10.66 -11.31
C ALA A 65 -7.97 -11.30 -12.58
N ALA A 66 -7.12 -11.67 -13.55
CA ALA A 66 -7.53 -12.38 -14.75
C ALA A 66 -8.15 -13.74 -14.43
N ARG A 67 -7.51 -14.51 -13.53
CA ARG A 67 -8.02 -15.81 -13.07
C ARG A 67 -9.38 -15.67 -12.37
N TYR A 68 -9.57 -14.66 -11.52
CA TYR A 68 -10.87 -14.41 -10.88
C TYR A 68 -11.97 -14.08 -11.88
N LYS A 69 -11.64 -13.31 -12.93
CA LYS A 69 -12.57 -12.99 -14.01
C LYS A 69 -12.97 -14.25 -14.78
N GLU A 70 -12.00 -15.10 -15.13
CA GLU A 70 -12.25 -16.37 -15.83
C GLU A 70 -13.14 -17.30 -15.01
N GLN A 71 -12.85 -17.44 -13.72
CA GLN A 71 -13.62 -18.27 -12.79
C GLN A 71 -14.96 -17.65 -12.37
N ARG A 72 -15.25 -16.40 -12.78
CA ARG A 72 -16.38 -15.60 -12.31
C ARG A 72 -16.50 -15.57 -10.79
N ARG A 73 -15.37 -15.67 -10.10
CA ARG A 73 -15.32 -15.86 -8.63
C ARG A 73 -15.54 -14.56 -7.89
N PHE A 74 -14.92 -13.48 -8.37
CA PHE A 74 -15.05 -12.13 -7.83
C PHE A 74 -15.10 -11.11 -8.97
N SER A 75 -15.75 -9.97 -8.71
CA SER A 75 -15.58 -8.79 -9.56
C SER A 75 -14.35 -8.02 -9.09
N GLY A 76 -13.26 -8.08 -9.86
CA GLY A 76 -11.97 -7.46 -9.50
C GLY A 76 -11.66 -6.20 -10.32
N SER A 77 -10.93 -5.26 -9.72
CA SER A 77 -10.32 -4.13 -10.43
C SER A 77 -8.89 -3.89 -9.97
N ILE A 78 -8.04 -3.47 -10.90
CA ILE A 78 -6.67 -3.04 -10.61
C ILE A 78 -6.56 -1.56 -10.97
N THR A 79 -6.13 -0.77 -10.00
CA THR A 79 -5.84 0.66 -10.20
C THR A 79 -4.38 0.90 -9.92
N GLN A 80 -3.67 1.50 -10.88
CA GLN A 80 -2.27 1.87 -10.72
C GLN A 80 -2.14 3.39 -10.62
N ARG A 81 -1.45 3.86 -9.59
CA ARG A 81 -1.07 5.26 -9.43
C ARG A 81 0.44 5.37 -9.54
N ARG A 82 0.91 5.99 -10.62
CA ARG A 82 2.33 6.27 -10.84
C ARG A 82 2.72 7.55 -10.10
N ASN A 83 3.96 7.62 -9.63
CA ASN A 83 4.53 8.81 -8.97
C ASN A 83 3.67 9.34 -7.80
N ALA A 84 3.02 8.43 -7.08
CA ALA A 84 2.21 8.76 -5.92
C ALA A 84 3.12 9.30 -4.81
N ALA A 85 2.78 10.46 -4.25
CA ALA A 85 3.39 10.93 -3.02
C ALA A 85 3.12 9.90 -1.93
N PHE A 86 4.17 9.32 -1.36
CA PHE A 86 4.00 8.32 -0.31
C PHE A 86 3.26 8.95 0.87
N ALA A 87 3.52 10.22 1.19
CA ALA A 87 2.80 11.02 2.19
C ALA A 87 1.30 11.22 1.92
N ALA A 88 0.82 11.08 0.68
CA ALA A 88 -0.61 11.17 0.37
C ALA A 88 -1.38 9.87 0.68
N ILE A 89 -0.68 8.76 0.94
CA ILE A 89 -1.28 7.49 1.35
C ILE A 89 -1.65 7.61 2.85
N PRO A 90 -2.85 7.17 3.28
CA PRO A 90 -3.21 7.13 4.70
C PRO A 90 -2.14 6.45 5.57
N ILE A 91 -1.87 6.99 6.76
CA ILE A 91 -0.72 6.57 7.57
C ILE A 91 -0.72 5.07 7.91
N GLU A 92 -1.88 4.49 8.20
CA GLU A 92 -1.96 3.05 8.50
C GLU A 92 -1.61 2.18 7.29
N LEU A 93 -2.00 2.61 6.08
CA LEU A 93 -1.65 1.91 4.85
C LEU A 93 -0.17 2.08 4.49
N ARG A 94 0.43 3.24 4.80
CA ARG A 94 1.89 3.42 4.67
C ARG A 94 2.64 2.46 5.58
N ARG A 95 2.23 2.35 6.85
CA ARG A 95 2.84 1.42 7.80
C ARG A 95 2.75 -0.02 7.33
N GLU A 96 1.64 -0.43 6.72
CA GLU A 96 1.53 -1.76 6.13
C GLU A 96 2.44 -1.94 4.91
N LEU A 97 2.57 -0.92 4.06
CA LEU A 97 3.48 -0.96 2.91
C LEU A 97 4.95 -1.02 3.34
N ASP A 98 5.35 -0.30 4.39
CA ASP A 98 6.73 -0.34 4.90
C ASP A 98 7.07 -1.69 5.58
N LYS A 99 6.07 -2.50 5.97
CA LYS A 99 6.28 -3.84 6.55
C LYS A 99 6.50 -4.93 5.51
N VAL A 100 6.17 -4.68 4.24
CA VAL A 100 6.26 -5.68 3.17
C VAL A 100 7.30 -5.28 2.13
N PRO A 101 8.00 -6.23 1.50
CA PRO A 101 8.95 -5.90 0.45
C PRO A 101 8.26 -5.24 -0.75
N THR A 102 9.01 -4.43 -1.50
CA THR A 102 8.53 -3.90 -2.79
C THR A 102 8.10 -5.04 -3.70
N GLY A 103 6.94 -4.92 -4.32
CA GLY A 103 6.31 -5.94 -5.16
C GLY A 103 5.35 -6.87 -4.40
N HIS A 104 5.32 -6.84 -3.07
CA HIS A 104 4.44 -7.68 -2.25
C HIS A 104 3.16 -6.95 -1.84
N ALA A 105 2.09 -7.72 -1.65
CA ALA A 105 0.82 -7.21 -1.17
C ALA A 105 0.84 -6.94 0.34
N THR A 106 0.19 -5.85 0.75
CA THR A 106 -0.16 -5.61 2.15
C THR A 106 -1.17 -6.63 2.66
N ARG A 107 -1.47 -6.59 3.96
CA ARG A 107 -2.67 -7.24 4.48
C ARG A 107 -3.93 -6.71 3.80
N VAL A 108 -4.95 -7.57 3.75
CA VAL A 108 -6.26 -7.23 3.20
C VAL A 108 -6.94 -6.19 4.10
N PHE A 109 -7.53 -5.18 3.48
CA PHE A 109 -8.35 -4.16 4.13
C PHE A 109 -9.60 -3.86 3.29
N GLY A 110 -10.60 -3.19 3.85
CA GLY A 110 -11.81 -2.82 3.11
C GLY A 110 -13.05 -2.70 3.99
N SER A 111 -14.20 -2.61 3.34
CA SER A 111 -15.54 -2.61 3.97
C SER A 111 -16.20 -3.97 3.82
N ALA A 112 -17.46 -4.15 4.25
CA ALA A 112 -18.18 -5.42 4.19
C ALA A 112 -18.21 -6.05 2.78
N ASP A 113 -18.34 -5.22 1.74
CA ASP A 113 -18.59 -5.70 0.37
C ASP A 113 -17.35 -5.57 -0.54
N VAL A 114 -16.27 -4.97 -0.02
CA VAL A 114 -15.07 -4.66 -0.79
C VAL A 114 -13.84 -5.13 -0.04
N ARG A 115 -12.93 -5.83 -0.72
CA ARG A 115 -11.61 -6.20 -0.19
C ARG A 115 -10.52 -5.65 -1.08
N ARG A 116 -9.44 -5.17 -0.45
CA ARG A 116 -8.35 -4.46 -1.11
C ARG A 116 -7.01 -4.89 -0.55
N VAL A 117 -5.99 -4.83 -1.39
CA VAL A 117 -4.58 -4.80 -0.99
C VAL A 117 -3.86 -3.67 -1.73
N LEU A 118 -2.80 -3.15 -1.14
CA LEU A 118 -1.86 -2.25 -1.80
C LEU A 118 -0.55 -2.98 -2.07
N ILE A 119 0.11 -2.60 -3.16
CA ILE A 119 1.41 -3.12 -3.56
C ILE A 119 2.26 -1.92 -4.02
N ALA A 120 3.44 -1.75 -3.44
CA ALA A 120 4.42 -0.80 -3.96
C ALA A 120 5.19 -1.47 -5.10
N CYS A 121 5.03 -0.98 -6.34
CA CYS A 121 5.68 -1.53 -7.53
C CYS A 121 7.07 -0.97 -7.81
N SER A 122 7.43 0.11 -7.14
CA SER A 122 8.76 0.69 -7.19
C SER A 122 9.20 1.04 -5.78
N VAL A 123 10.51 0.96 -5.54
CA VAL A 123 11.10 1.48 -4.31
C VAL A 123 10.77 2.98 -4.23
N PRO A 124 10.24 3.48 -3.10
CA PRO A 124 9.96 4.90 -2.98
C PRO A 124 11.28 5.70 -3.04
N GLN A 125 11.44 6.51 -4.09
CA GLN A 125 12.64 7.33 -4.27
C GLN A 125 12.40 8.74 -3.71
N VAL A 126 13.43 9.30 -3.07
CA VAL A 126 13.48 10.73 -2.80
C VAL A 126 13.94 11.42 -4.08
N PRO A 127 13.16 12.33 -4.69
CA PRO A 127 13.60 13.13 -5.81
C PRO A 127 14.90 13.83 -5.45
N ALA A 128 15.95 13.63 -6.26
CA ALA A 128 17.18 14.38 -6.09
C ALA A 128 16.85 15.88 -6.19
N ALA A 129 17.27 16.67 -5.20
CA ALA A 129 17.24 18.13 -5.31
C ALA A 129 18.06 18.50 -6.55
N ARG A 130 17.45 19.21 -7.51
CA ARG A 130 18.17 19.69 -8.69
C ARG A 130 19.27 20.65 -8.20
N PRO A 131 20.55 20.36 -8.41
CA PRO A 131 21.59 21.35 -8.18
C PRO A 131 21.55 22.32 -9.36
N GLY A 132 21.34 23.61 -9.09
CA GLY A 132 21.47 24.66 -10.09
C GLY A 132 20.20 25.47 -10.31
N MET A 133 19.93 26.39 -9.40
CA MET A 133 19.26 27.65 -9.74
C MET A 133 19.71 28.70 -8.71
N VAL A 134 20.94 29.18 -8.89
CA VAL A 134 21.43 30.46 -8.36
C VAL A 134 22.27 31.10 -9.45
#